data_AF-A0A7W0UK44-F1
#
_entry.id   AF-A0A7W0UK44-F1
#
_cell.length_a   1.000
_cell.length_b   1.000
_cell.length_c   1.000
_cell.angle_alpha   90.00
_cell.angle_beta   90.00
_cell.angle_gamma   90.00
#
_symmetry.space_group_name_H-M   'P 1'
#
loop_
_entity.id
_entity.type
_entity.pdbx_description
1 polymer ?
#
loop_
_entity_poly.entity_id
_entity_poly.type
_entity_poly.pdbx_seq_one_letter_code
_entity_poly.pdbx_strand_id
1 'polypeptide(L)' 'GIHAGELLEIRATNKEVETDGMVIHRVRDGKIVRYWSVTELARVLQQVGAESR' A
#
# COMPACT_ATOMS: atom_id res chain seq x y z
N GLY A 1 8.45 -3.69 3.06
CA GLY A 1 8.71 -2.52 3.93
C GLY A 1 8.40 -2.87 5.38
N ILE A 2 8.70 -1.99 6.35
CA ILE A 2 8.34 -2.23 7.77
C ILE A 2 7.09 -1.43 8.12
N HIS A 3 6.10 -2.07 8.75
CA HIS A 3 4.94 -1.39 9.34
C HIS A 3 5.35 -0.72 10.67
N ALA A 4 6.10 0.38 10.54
CA ALA A 4 6.71 1.11 11.65
C ALA A 4 5.87 2.31 12.15
N GLY A 5 4.77 2.63 11.44
CA GLY A 5 3.83 3.69 11.79
C GLY A 5 2.41 3.15 11.87
N GLU A 6 1.46 3.99 12.27
CA GLU A 6 0.05 3.64 12.22
C GLU A 6 -0.45 3.56 10.77
N LEU A 7 -1.23 2.53 10.45
CA LEU A 7 -1.86 2.34 9.14
C LEU A 7 -3.35 2.10 9.33
N LEU A 8 -4.19 3.03 8.84
CA LEU A 8 -5.65 2.90 8.93
C LEU A 8 -6.13 2.55 10.35
N GLU A 9 -5.65 3.30 11.35
CA GLU A 9 -5.93 3.11 12.79
C GLU A 9 -5.34 1.80 13.40
N ILE A 10 -4.61 1.01 12.62
CA ILE A 10 -3.87 -0.15 13.09
C ILE A 10 -2.50 0.32 13.57
N ARG A 11 -2.22 0.14 14.87
CA ARG A 11 -0.93 0.50 15.46
C ARG A 11 0.22 -0.24 14.79
N ALA A 12 1.39 0.42 14.74
CA ALA A 12 2.62 -0.15 14.22
C ALA A 12 2.90 -1.54 14.82
N THR A 13 3.19 -2.51 13.96
CA THR A 13 3.54 -3.88 14.36
C THR A 13 5.05 -4.11 14.37
N ASN A 14 5.83 -3.20 13.75
CA ASN A 14 7.27 -3.33 13.50
C ASN A 14 7.66 -4.61 12.74
N LYS A 15 6.71 -5.21 12.03
CA LYS A 15 6.94 -6.38 11.17
C LYS A 15 7.26 -5.95 9.75
N GLU A 16 7.99 -6.80 9.04
CA GLU A 16 8.08 -6.73 7.59
C GLU A 16 6.73 -7.03 6.96
N VAL A 17 6.41 -6.27 5.92
CA VAL A 17 5.21 -6.37 5.11
C VAL A 17 5.61 -6.35 3.65
N GLU A 18 5.05 -7.28 2.89
CA GLU A 18 5.20 -7.38 1.45
C GLU A 18 3.89 -7.03 0.74
N THR A 19 3.96 -6.37 -0.41
CA THR A 19 2.80 -6.08 -1.24
C THR A 19 3.23 -5.95 -2.70
N ASP A 20 2.36 -6.39 -3.59
CA ASP A 20 2.49 -6.15 -5.02
C ASP A 20 1.46 -5.11 -5.49
N GLY A 21 1.67 -4.60 -6.70
CA GLY A 21 0.78 -3.64 -7.29
C GLY A 21 1.12 -3.30 -8.72
N MET A 22 0.27 -2.46 -9.31
CA MET A 22 0.46 -1.93 -10.64
C MET A 22 0.13 -0.45 -10.64
N VAL A 23 0.93 0.30 -11.39
CA VAL A 23 0.74 1.72 -11.61
C VAL A 23 0.59 2.00 -13.09
N ILE A 24 -0.37 2.86 -13.43
CA ILE A 24 -0.56 3.43 -14.77
C ILE A 24 -0.32 4.92 -14.68
N HIS A 25 0.67 5.41 -15.43
CA HIS A 25 0.94 6.84 -15.57
C HIS A 25 0.42 7.35 -16.92
N ARG A 26 -0.22 8.53 -16.90
CA ARG A 26 -0.38 9.33 -18.13
C ARG A 26 0.70 10.38 -18.16
N VAL A 27 1.51 10.38 -19.22
CA VAL A 27 2.57 11.37 -19.43
C VAL A 27 2.20 12.32 -20.57
N ARG A 28 2.42 13.62 -20.37
CA ARG A 28 2.33 14.68 -21.40
C ARG A 28 3.48 15.66 -21.20
N ASP A 29 4.14 16.06 -22.27
CA ASP A 29 5.26 17.01 -22.26
C ASP A 29 6.35 16.64 -21.24
N GLY A 30 6.68 15.34 -21.16
CA GLY A 30 7.66 14.79 -20.22
C GLY A 30 7.23 14.77 -18.76
N LYS A 31 5.97 15.12 -18.43
CA LYS A 31 5.44 15.16 -17.06
C LYS A 31 4.32 14.15 -16.85
N ILE A 32 4.27 13.52 -15.67
CA ILE A 32 3.14 12.70 -15.23
C ILE A 32 1.96 13.63 -14.92
N VAL A 33 0.91 13.56 -15.72
CA VAL A 33 -0.30 14.38 -15.56
C VAL A 33 -1.46 13.63 -14.92
N ARG A 34 -1.40 12.30 -14.89
CA ARG A 34 -2.34 11.43 -14.16
C ARG A 34 -1.60 10.20 -13.63
N TYR A 35 -2.12 9.70 -12.53
CA TYR A 35 -1.69 8.48 -11.87
C TYR A 35 -2.91 7.66 -11.49
N TRP A 36 -2.90 6.38 -11.81
CA TRP A 36 -3.80 5.38 -11.27
C TRP A 36 -2.96 4.25 -10.71
N SER A 37 -3.36 3.71 -9.56
CA SER A 37 -2.69 2.55 -8.97
C SER A 37 -3.67 1.58 -8.38
N VAL A 38 -3.28 0.32 -8.45
CA VAL A 38 -3.82 -0.75 -7.63
C VAL A 38 -2.68 -1.33 -6.80
N THR A 39 -2.96 -1.61 -5.54
CA THR A 39 -2.04 -2.23 -4.58
C THR A 39 -2.81 -3.33 -3.88
N GLU A 40 -2.16 -4.41 -3.51
CA GLU A 40 -2.74 -5.51 -2.73
C GLU A 40 -3.00 -5.09 -1.26
N LEU A 41 -3.84 -4.07 -1.05
CA LEU A 41 -4.12 -3.54 0.29
C LEU A 41 -4.68 -4.61 1.23
N ALA A 42 -5.50 -5.53 0.73
CA ALA A 42 -6.01 -6.65 1.53
C ALA A 42 -4.88 -7.55 2.09
N ARG A 43 -3.85 -7.85 1.29
CA ARG A 43 -2.67 -8.61 1.72
C ARG A 43 -1.87 -7.85 2.77
N VAL A 44 -1.74 -6.54 2.63
CA VAL A 44 -1.12 -5.67 3.66
C VAL A 44 -1.90 -5.74 4.96
N LEU A 45 -3.23 -5.55 4.90
CA LEU A 45 -4.12 -5.56 6.06
C LEU A 45 -4.07 -6.88 6.83
N GLN A 46 -4.03 -8.02 6.14
CA GLN A 46 -3.85 -9.34 6.75
C GLN A 46 -2.51 -9.46 7.51
N GLN A 47 -1.42 -8.92 6.96
CA GLN A 47 -0.09 -8.97 7.60
C GLN A 47 0.01 -8.07 8.85
N VAL A 48 -0.74 -6.96 8.87
CA VAL A 48 -0.71 -6.00 10.01
C VAL A 48 -1.75 -6.29 11.08
N GLY A 49 -2.52 -7.37 10.95
CA GLY A 49 -3.47 -7.81 11.99
C GLY A 49 -4.85 -7.18 11.90
N ALA A 50 -5.26 -6.70 10.71
CA ALA A 50 -6.66 -6.41 10.46
C ALA A 50 -7.43 -7.74 10.39
N GLU A 51 -7.99 -8.18 11.51
CA GLU A 51 -8.81 -9.40 11.56
C GLU A 51 -10.14 -9.16 10.82
N SER A 52 -10.40 -9.97 9.79
CA SER A 52 -11.77 -10.25 9.37
C SER A 52 -12.36 -11.21 10.39
N ARG A 53 -13.24 -10.70 11.27
CA ARG A 53 -14.08 -11.54 12.12
C ARG A 53 -15.08 -12.32 11.27
#